data_AF-A0A4U0P740-F1
#
_entry.id   AF-A0A4U0P740-F1
#
_cell.length_a   1.000
_cell.length_b   1.000
_cell.length_c   1.000
_cell.angle_alpha   90.00
_cell.angle_beta   90.00
_cell.angle_gamma   90.00
#
_symmetry.space_group_name_H-M   'P 1'
#
loop_
_entity.id
_entity.type
_entity.pdbx_description
1 polymer ?
#
loop_
_entity_poly.entity_id
_entity_poly.type
_entity_poly.pdbx_seq_one_letter_code
_entity_poly.pdbx_strand_id
1 'polypeptide(L)'
;MKESLLAEKVKLFEDSFKKQLNVFEEREQIRINKKREKKQRKKAFRKEFESSILADIQKLHKEIEQQTESPYLKTVLESHKNLRNFCLNEDLEDDISAYIFYAIDGKQKDDEIFLYSEFLFFAGDMEKHSVLIYKCNQQRERYTDNADLHRDKILLAEYKLENYDLSTIRSLVYDYLIAELAYKEKNYKVSDPYDNDDLD
;
A
#
# COMPACT_ATOMS: atom_id res chain seq x y z
N MET A 1 59.41 38.57 6.63
CA MET A 1 59.33 37.13 6.28
C MET A 1 58.07 36.44 6.80
N LYS A 2 57.67 36.59 8.09
CA LYS A 2 56.48 35.90 8.64
C LYS A 2 55.14 36.31 7.98
N GLU A 3 54.99 37.59 7.61
CA GLU A 3 53.78 38.10 6.96
C GLU A 3 53.55 37.53 5.55
N SER A 4 54.63 37.33 4.77
CA SER A 4 54.56 36.70 3.44
C SER A 4 54.17 35.23 3.52
N LEU A 5 54.65 34.51 4.55
CA LEU A 5 54.28 33.11 4.79
C LEU A 5 52.81 32.99 5.23
N LEU A 6 52.32 33.95 6.04
CA LEU A 6 50.92 33.99 6.44
C LEU A 6 50.00 34.21 5.23
N ALA A 7 50.31 35.17 4.36
CA ALA A 7 49.53 35.42 3.14
C ALA A 7 49.48 34.21 2.20
N GLU A 8 50.59 33.48 2.05
CA GLU A 8 50.65 32.24 1.28
C GLU A 8 49.76 31.14 1.89
N LYS A 9 49.81 30.97 3.22
CA LYS A 9 48.96 30.00 3.92
C LYS A 9 47.47 30.33 3.81
N VAL A 10 47.10 31.62 3.90
CA VAL A 10 45.71 32.07 3.70
C VAL A 10 45.25 31.75 2.28
N LYS A 11 46.05 32.05 1.25
CA LYS A 11 45.71 31.75 -0.14
C LYS A 11 45.53 30.25 -0.39
N LEU A 12 46.43 29.41 0.14
CA LEU A 12 46.32 27.95 0.04
C LEU A 12 45.05 27.43 0.74
N PHE A 13 44.69 28.00 1.89
CA PHE A 13 43.44 27.67 2.57
C PHE A 13 42.22 28.08 1.74
N GLU A 14 42.18 29.30 1.21
CA GLU A 14 41.07 29.78 0.37
C GLU A 14 40.89 28.91 -0.88
N ASP A 15 41.98 28.56 -1.56
CA ASP A 15 41.93 27.71 -2.76
C ASP A 15 41.46 26.30 -2.41
N SER A 16 41.90 25.74 -1.28
CA SER A 16 41.42 24.45 -0.79
C SER A 16 39.94 24.50 -0.39
N PHE A 17 39.52 25.56 0.30
CA PHE A 17 38.14 25.73 0.75
C PHE A 17 37.18 25.90 -0.44
N LYS A 18 37.54 26.73 -1.43
CA LYS A 18 36.76 26.89 -2.68
C LYS A 18 36.60 25.56 -3.41
N LYS A 19 37.64 24.74 -3.49
CA LYS A 19 37.55 23.39 -4.08
C LYS A 19 36.57 22.49 -3.33
N GLN A 20 36.63 22.49 -2.00
CA GLN A 20 35.70 21.69 -1.18
C GLN A 20 34.25 22.19 -1.29
N LEU A 21 34.05 23.51 -1.32
CA LEU A 21 32.75 24.13 -1.50
C LEU A 21 32.13 23.74 -2.85
N ASN A 22 32.89 23.84 -3.95
CA ASN A 22 32.40 23.44 -5.27
C ASN A 22 31.99 21.95 -5.31
N VAL A 23 32.78 21.05 -4.70
CA VAL A 23 32.43 19.62 -4.61
C VAL A 23 31.16 19.41 -3.78
N PHE A 24 30.97 20.17 -2.70
CA PHE A 24 29.76 20.13 -1.90
C PHE A 24 28.54 20.60 -2.70
N GLU A 25 28.65 21.73 -3.39
CA GLU A 25 27.59 22.29 -4.24
C GLU A 25 27.20 21.34 -5.38
N GLU A 26 28.17 20.72 -6.06
CA GLU A 26 27.92 19.72 -7.09
C GLU A 26 27.16 18.50 -6.54
N ARG A 27 27.58 17.98 -5.38
CA ARG A 27 26.90 16.84 -4.71
C ARG A 27 25.47 17.20 -4.31
N GLU A 28 25.26 18.39 -3.79
CA GLU A 28 23.94 18.85 -3.39
C GLU A 28 23.04 19.05 -4.61
N GLN A 29 23.57 19.58 -5.71
CA GLN A 29 22.83 19.71 -6.96
C GLN A 29 22.44 18.34 -7.54
N ILE A 30 23.36 17.35 -7.51
CA ILE A 30 23.05 15.96 -7.90
C ILE A 30 21.93 15.39 -7.02
N ARG A 31 22.00 15.62 -5.69
CA ARG A 31 20.96 15.16 -4.75
C ARG A 31 19.61 15.77 -5.05
N ILE A 32 19.56 17.07 -5.33
CA ILE A 32 18.33 17.80 -5.70
C ILE A 32 17.76 17.26 -7.01
N ASN A 33 18.61 17.07 -8.03
CA ASN A 33 18.18 16.54 -9.33
C ASN A 33 17.60 15.12 -9.19
N LYS A 34 18.29 14.22 -8.47
CA LYS A 34 17.78 12.86 -8.18
C LYS A 34 16.43 12.89 -7.46
N LYS A 35 16.24 13.77 -6.46
CA LYS A 35 14.95 13.92 -5.78
C LYS A 35 13.85 14.40 -6.72
N ARG A 36 14.15 15.35 -7.62
CA ARG A 36 13.19 15.86 -8.62
C ARG A 36 12.80 14.77 -9.61
N GLU A 37 13.77 14.02 -10.13
CA GLU A 37 13.54 12.88 -11.03
C GLU A 37 12.70 11.79 -10.36
N LYS A 38 13.03 11.39 -9.11
CA LYS A 38 12.24 10.43 -8.35
C LYS A 38 10.79 10.89 -8.19
N LYS A 39 10.57 12.18 -7.86
CA LYS A 39 9.21 12.75 -7.73
C LYS A 39 8.44 12.73 -9.05
N GLN A 40 9.10 13.01 -10.18
CA GLN A 40 8.47 12.95 -11.50
C GLN A 40 8.09 11.51 -11.88
N ARG A 41 9.01 10.55 -11.69
CA ARG A 41 8.74 9.12 -11.90
C ARG A 41 7.59 8.63 -11.02
N LYS A 42 7.58 9.00 -9.72
CA LYS A 42 6.51 8.67 -8.76
C LYS A 42 5.16 9.17 -9.27
N LYS A 43 5.10 10.41 -9.76
CA LYS A 43 3.87 11.00 -10.30
C LYS A 43 3.41 10.33 -11.60
N ALA A 44 4.33 10.01 -12.51
CA ALA A 44 4.02 9.36 -13.77
C ALA A 44 3.47 7.94 -13.53
N PHE A 45 4.17 7.14 -12.73
CA PHE A 45 3.75 5.79 -12.35
C PHE A 45 2.37 5.80 -11.68
N ARG A 46 2.15 6.69 -10.70
CA ARG A 46 0.86 6.81 -10.03
C ARG A 46 -0.26 7.12 -11.01
N LYS A 47 -0.05 8.05 -11.96
CA LYS A 47 -1.06 8.37 -12.97
C LYS A 47 -1.41 7.17 -13.83
N GLU A 48 -0.40 6.41 -14.26
CA GLU A 48 -0.58 5.21 -15.07
C GLU A 48 -1.34 4.11 -14.31
N PHE A 49 -0.93 3.82 -13.07
CA PHE A 49 -1.62 2.90 -12.15
C PHE A 49 -3.09 3.31 -11.97
N GLU A 50 -3.36 4.60 -11.76
CA GLU A 50 -4.70 5.13 -11.57
C GLU A 50 -5.57 4.96 -12.83
N SER A 51 -5.00 5.18 -14.03
CA SER A 51 -5.74 5.06 -15.30
C SER A 51 -5.92 3.64 -15.82
N SER A 52 -5.21 2.67 -15.23
CA SER A 52 -5.26 1.25 -15.62
C SER A 52 -5.87 0.43 -14.48
N ILE A 53 -5.01 -0.06 -13.58
CA ILE A 53 -5.34 -1.02 -12.52
C ILE A 53 -6.43 -0.50 -11.60
N LEU A 54 -6.31 0.74 -11.10
CA LEU A 54 -7.31 1.27 -10.20
C LEU A 54 -8.68 1.41 -10.87
N ALA A 55 -8.71 1.91 -12.11
CA ALA A 55 -9.95 2.07 -12.85
C ALA A 55 -10.65 0.72 -13.11
N ASP A 56 -9.88 -0.29 -13.49
CA ASP A 56 -10.40 -1.64 -13.73
C ASP A 56 -10.85 -2.34 -12.45
N ILE A 57 -10.08 -2.24 -11.37
CA ILE A 57 -10.46 -2.80 -10.07
C ILE A 57 -11.71 -2.11 -9.52
N GLN A 58 -11.86 -0.80 -9.71
CA GLN A 58 -13.09 -0.08 -9.37
C GLN A 58 -14.29 -0.58 -10.17
N LYS A 59 -14.10 -0.89 -11.46
CA LYS A 59 -15.15 -1.47 -12.29
C LYS A 59 -15.51 -2.89 -11.83
N LEU A 60 -14.51 -3.73 -11.61
CA LEU A 60 -14.68 -5.09 -11.10
C LEU A 60 -15.37 -5.10 -9.73
N HIS A 61 -14.99 -4.20 -8.84
CA HIS A 61 -15.62 -4.06 -7.52
C HIS A 61 -17.12 -3.76 -7.64
N LYS A 62 -17.54 -2.87 -8.55
CA LYS A 62 -18.98 -2.61 -8.79
C LYS A 62 -19.71 -3.84 -9.32
N GLU A 63 -19.08 -4.60 -10.22
CA GLU A 63 -19.65 -5.85 -10.72
C GLU A 63 -19.84 -6.86 -9.58
N ILE A 64 -18.86 -6.98 -8.68
CA ILE A 64 -18.91 -7.88 -7.52
C ILE A 64 -19.93 -7.40 -6.49
N GLU A 65 -19.97 -6.11 -6.15
CA GLU A 65 -20.91 -5.55 -5.17
C GLU A 65 -22.37 -5.87 -5.53
N GLN A 66 -22.71 -5.82 -6.81
CA GLN A 66 -24.03 -6.19 -7.31
C GLN A 66 -24.33 -7.70 -7.16
N GLN A 67 -23.31 -8.55 -7.33
CA GLN A 67 -23.45 -10.00 -7.20
C GLN A 67 -23.47 -10.47 -5.75
N THR A 68 -22.81 -9.73 -4.85
CA THR A 68 -22.67 -10.05 -3.44
C THR A 68 -23.58 -9.19 -2.56
N GLU A 69 -24.66 -8.63 -3.11
CA GLU A 69 -25.58 -7.80 -2.36
C GLU A 69 -26.17 -8.59 -1.17
N SER A 70 -25.89 -8.12 0.04
CA SER A 70 -26.27 -8.79 1.28
C SER A 70 -26.62 -7.77 2.36
N PRO A 71 -27.60 -8.03 3.24
CA PRO A 71 -27.85 -7.18 4.41
C PRO A 71 -26.73 -7.25 5.46
N TYR A 72 -25.90 -8.29 5.44
CA TYR A 72 -24.88 -8.55 6.47
C TYR A 72 -23.46 -8.30 6.00
N LEU A 73 -23.20 -8.42 4.68
CA LEU A 73 -21.87 -8.34 4.10
C LEU A 73 -21.75 -7.15 3.15
N LYS A 74 -20.54 -6.62 3.04
CA LYS A 74 -20.12 -5.68 2.01
C LYS A 74 -18.69 -6.01 1.57
N THR A 75 -18.38 -5.76 0.30
CA THR A 75 -16.98 -5.67 -0.11
C THR A 75 -16.44 -4.28 0.18
N VAL A 76 -15.16 -4.18 0.50
CA VAL A 76 -14.49 -2.91 0.80
C VAL A 76 -13.36 -2.71 -0.20
N LEU A 77 -13.36 -1.55 -0.87
CA LEU A 77 -12.29 -1.12 -1.77
C LEU A 77 -11.77 0.24 -1.31
N GLU A 78 -10.50 0.30 -0.94
CA GLU A 78 -9.80 1.53 -0.61
C GLU A 78 -8.55 1.68 -1.44
N SER A 79 -8.09 2.92 -1.60
CA SER A 79 -6.87 3.21 -2.34
C SER A 79 -6.14 4.37 -1.71
N HIS A 80 -4.95 4.64 -2.23
CA HIS A 80 -4.16 5.82 -1.92
C HIS A 80 -4.85 7.18 -2.22
N LYS A 81 -6.07 7.19 -2.77
CA LYS A 81 -6.94 8.39 -2.88
C LYS A 81 -7.96 8.53 -1.75
N ASN A 82 -8.27 7.43 -1.07
CA ASN A 82 -9.39 7.32 -0.13
C ASN A 82 -9.12 6.19 0.87
N LEU A 83 -8.27 6.48 1.86
CA LEU A 83 -7.97 5.58 2.97
C LEU A 83 -8.85 5.95 4.17
N ARG A 84 -9.55 4.97 4.74
CA ARG A 84 -10.44 5.16 5.89
C ARG A 84 -10.35 4.03 6.90
N ASN A 85 -10.38 2.78 6.44
CA ASN A 85 -10.44 1.60 7.31
C ASN A 85 -9.08 0.91 7.45
N PHE A 86 -8.21 1.03 6.45
CA PHE A 86 -6.86 0.45 6.48
C PHE A 86 -5.83 1.47 6.97
N CYS A 87 -4.76 0.98 7.59
CA CYS A 87 -3.60 1.78 7.96
C CYS A 87 -2.37 1.35 7.16
N LEU A 88 -1.57 2.32 6.73
CA LEU A 88 -0.23 2.13 6.19
C LEU A 88 0.72 2.89 7.09
N ASN A 89 1.84 2.27 7.46
CA ASN A 89 2.90 3.01 8.16
C ASN A 89 3.46 4.11 7.26
N GLU A 90 3.85 5.23 7.86
CA GLU A 90 4.40 6.38 7.13
C GLU A 90 5.60 6.00 6.25
N ASP A 91 6.47 5.11 6.74
CA ASP A 91 7.63 4.60 5.99
C ASP A 91 7.22 3.84 4.70
N LEU A 92 6.14 3.06 4.77
CA LEU A 92 5.57 2.33 3.63
C LEU A 92 4.86 3.26 2.64
N GLU A 93 4.24 4.33 3.13
CA GLU A 93 3.54 5.30 2.28
C GLU A 93 4.52 6.12 1.43
N ASP A 94 5.71 6.40 1.98
CA ASP A 94 6.77 7.07 1.23
C ASP A 94 7.34 6.19 0.10
N ASP A 95 7.40 4.88 0.32
CA ASP A 95 7.91 3.91 -0.65
C ASP A 95 6.84 3.45 -1.65
N ILE A 96 5.59 3.24 -1.23
CA ILE A 96 4.50 2.76 -2.08
C ILE A 96 3.67 3.93 -2.59
N SER A 97 3.95 4.31 -3.83
CA SER A 97 3.36 5.50 -4.45
C SER A 97 1.89 5.40 -4.85
N ALA A 98 1.43 4.18 -5.07
CA ALA A 98 0.07 3.87 -5.50
C ALA A 98 -0.30 2.48 -4.98
N TYR A 99 -1.46 2.39 -4.34
CA TYR A 99 -1.93 1.13 -3.76
C TYR A 99 -3.46 1.02 -3.73
N ILE A 100 -3.93 -0.22 -3.56
CA ILE A 100 -5.34 -0.61 -3.37
C ILE A 100 -5.43 -1.66 -2.25
N PHE A 101 -6.41 -1.51 -1.37
CA PHE A 101 -6.87 -2.54 -0.45
C PHE A 101 -8.23 -3.07 -0.92
N TYR A 102 -8.40 -4.38 -0.89
CA TYR A 102 -9.64 -5.03 -1.25
C TYR A 102 -10.00 -6.13 -0.26
N ALA A 103 -11.18 -6.05 0.35
CA ALA A 103 -11.59 -6.97 1.41
C ALA A 103 -13.10 -7.27 1.42
N ILE A 104 -13.51 -8.19 2.29
CA ILE A 104 -14.92 -8.39 2.69
C ILE A 104 -15.05 -8.00 4.15
N ASP A 105 -16.11 -7.27 4.47
CA ASP A 105 -16.40 -6.78 5.81
C ASP A 105 -17.90 -6.93 6.13
N GLY A 106 -18.23 -6.88 7.42
CA GLY A 106 -19.58 -6.85 7.93
C GLY A 106 -20.22 -5.47 7.76
N LYS A 107 -21.53 -5.44 7.56
CA LYS A 107 -22.31 -4.19 7.56
C LYS A 107 -22.65 -3.73 8.98
N GLN A 108 -22.80 -4.65 9.92
CA GLN A 108 -23.06 -4.34 11.32
C GLN A 108 -21.74 -4.22 12.09
N LYS A 109 -21.61 -3.16 12.89
CA LYS A 109 -20.35 -2.80 13.58
C LYS A 109 -20.12 -3.54 14.89
N ASP A 110 -21.13 -4.27 15.38
CA ASP A 110 -21.10 -4.96 16.67
C ASP A 110 -20.64 -6.42 16.55
N ASP A 111 -20.38 -6.92 15.34
CA ASP A 111 -19.85 -8.27 15.14
C ASP A 111 -18.32 -8.26 15.08
N GLU A 112 -17.68 -8.56 16.22
CA GLU A 112 -16.22 -8.70 16.34
C GLU A 112 -15.65 -9.65 15.28
N ILE A 113 -16.39 -10.67 14.84
CA ILE A 113 -15.95 -11.70 13.88
C ILE A 113 -15.75 -11.16 12.44
N PHE A 114 -16.42 -10.08 12.05
CA PHE A 114 -16.21 -9.44 10.73
C PHE A 114 -15.08 -8.42 10.72
N LEU A 115 -14.63 -7.97 11.90
CA LEU A 115 -13.48 -7.07 12.03
C LEU A 115 -12.16 -7.77 11.67
N TYR A 116 -12.17 -9.10 11.51
CA TYR A 116 -11.01 -9.99 11.37
C TYR A 116 -11.03 -10.75 10.03
N SER A 117 -10.61 -10.09 8.95
CA SER A 117 -10.54 -10.70 7.61
C SER A 117 -9.15 -10.58 7.00
N GLU A 118 -8.78 -11.60 6.24
CA GLU A 118 -7.71 -11.46 5.26
C GLU A 118 -8.14 -10.42 4.21
N PHE A 119 -7.18 -9.79 3.53
CA PHE A 119 -7.47 -8.85 2.46
C PHE A 119 -6.41 -8.95 1.36
N LEU A 120 -6.76 -8.44 0.19
CA LEU A 120 -5.82 -8.25 -0.91
C LEU A 120 -5.22 -6.85 -0.86
N PHE A 121 -3.90 -6.77 -1.00
CA PHE A 121 -3.16 -5.52 -1.09
C PHE A 121 -2.39 -5.46 -2.41
N PHE A 122 -2.75 -4.48 -3.24
CA PHE A 122 -2.08 -4.20 -4.50
C PHE A 122 -1.11 -3.05 -4.27
N ALA A 123 0.19 -3.33 -4.36
CA ALA A 123 1.26 -2.37 -4.14
C ALA A 123 1.98 -2.07 -5.46
N GLY A 124 2.01 -0.80 -5.85
CA GLY A 124 2.78 -0.36 -7.00
C GLY A 124 4.27 -0.26 -6.70
N ASP A 125 5.08 -1.00 -7.44
CA ASP A 125 6.55 -0.93 -7.44
C ASP A 125 7.02 -0.04 -8.61
N MET A 126 7.40 1.18 -8.28
CA MET A 126 7.86 2.17 -9.25
C MET A 126 9.21 1.79 -9.88
N GLU A 127 10.10 1.12 -9.15
CA GLU A 127 11.43 0.78 -9.66
C GLU A 127 11.37 -0.36 -10.66
N LYS A 128 10.54 -1.37 -10.38
CA LYS A 128 10.28 -2.47 -11.31
C LYS A 128 9.17 -2.18 -12.33
N HIS A 129 8.48 -1.05 -12.18
CA HIS A 129 7.34 -0.66 -13.02
C HIS A 129 6.26 -1.76 -13.06
N SER A 130 5.90 -2.24 -11.87
CA SER A 130 5.00 -3.38 -11.69
C SER A 130 4.02 -3.16 -10.55
N VAL A 131 3.05 -4.06 -10.42
CA VAL A 131 2.16 -4.17 -9.27
C VAL A 131 2.31 -5.54 -8.64
N LEU A 132 2.59 -5.52 -7.35
CA LEU A 132 2.67 -6.68 -6.49
C LEU A 132 1.31 -6.86 -5.82
N ILE A 133 0.77 -8.07 -5.90
CA ILE A 133 -0.51 -8.42 -5.27
C ILE A 133 -0.22 -9.34 -4.11
N TYR A 134 -0.57 -8.90 -2.92
CA TYR A 134 -0.40 -9.65 -1.69
C TYR A 134 -1.74 -10.09 -1.14
N LYS A 135 -1.75 -11.27 -0.52
CA LYS A 135 -2.73 -11.64 0.48
C LYS A 135 -2.17 -11.28 1.85
N CYS A 136 -2.90 -10.51 2.63
CA CYS A 136 -2.45 -9.98 3.91
C CYS A 136 -3.35 -10.46 5.05
N ASN A 137 -2.83 -10.31 6.27
CA ASN A 137 -3.56 -10.52 7.53
C ASN A 137 -4.00 -11.96 7.75
N GLN A 138 -3.09 -12.92 7.57
CA GLN A 138 -3.34 -14.34 7.87
C GLN A 138 -3.65 -14.59 9.35
N GLN A 139 -3.17 -13.71 10.25
CA GLN A 139 -3.51 -13.72 11.68
C GLN A 139 -4.92 -13.21 11.95
N ARG A 140 -5.57 -12.60 10.94
CA ARG A 140 -6.95 -12.11 11.00
C ARG A 140 -7.14 -11.11 12.14
N GLU A 141 -6.28 -10.09 12.17
CA GLU A 141 -6.40 -8.95 13.09
C GLU A 141 -7.26 -7.84 12.49
N ARG A 142 -7.64 -6.85 13.29
CA ARG A 142 -8.45 -5.73 12.81
C ARG A 142 -7.65 -4.85 11.85
N TYR A 143 -8.26 -4.38 10.76
CA TYR A 143 -7.58 -3.58 9.74
C TYR A 143 -6.84 -2.35 10.30
N THR A 144 -7.39 -1.70 11.33
CA THR A 144 -6.83 -0.51 11.98
C THR A 144 -5.66 -0.81 12.90
N ASP A 145 -5.56 -2.05 13.38
CA ASP A 145 -4.57 -2.47 14.36
C ASP A 145 -3.34 -3.08 13.66
N ASN A 146 -3.49 -3.33 12.35
CA ASN A 146 -2.48 -3.94 11.50
C ASN A 146 -1.42 -2.92 11.07
N ALA A 147 -0.62 -2.48 12.04
CA ALA A 147 0.52 -1.60 11.85
C ALA A 147 1.72 -2.31 11.21
N ASP A 148 1.65 -3.60 10.83
CA ASP A 148 2.81 -4.29 10.26
C ASP A 148 2.48 -5.19 9.05
N LEU A 149 2.12 -4.54 7.94
CA LEU A 149 2.03 -5.15 6.60
C LEU A 149 3.31 -5.87 6.13
N HIS A 150 4.42 -5.83 6.88
CA HIS A 150 5.64 -6.57 6.53
C HIS A 150 5.68 -8.00 7.06
N ARG A 151 5.00 -8.30 8.18
CA ARG A 151 5.12 -9.61 8.83
C ARG A 151 4.13 -10.65 8.33
N ASP A 152 2.97 -10.19 7.88
CA ASP A 152 1.84 -11.07 7.60
C ASP A 152 1.28 -10.86 6.18
N LYS A 153 2.12 -11.17 5.18
CA LYS A 153 1.75 -11.11 3.77
C LYS A 153 2.35 -12.23 2.95
N ILE A 154 1.57 -12.70 1.98
CA ILE A 154 1.98 -13.65 0.96
C ILE A 154 1.87 -12.97 -0.40
N LEU A 155 2.96 -12.96 -1.17
CA LEU A 155 2.93 -12.51 -2.56
C LEU A 155 2.16 -13.55 -3.40
N LEU A 156 1.04 -13.12 -3.98
CA LEU A 156 0.25 -13.94 -4.88
C LEU A 156 0.72 -13.79 -6.34
N ALA A 157 1.07 -12.57 -6.74
CA ALA A 157 1.48 -12.29 -8.11
C ALA A 157 2.27 -10.97 -8.23
N GLU A 158 3.09 -10.88 -9.28
CA GLU A 158 3.76 -9.65 -9.73
C GLU A 158 3.39 -9.41 -11.20
N TYR A 159 2.85 -8.22 -11.51
CA TYR A 159 2.47 -7.82 -12.87
C TYR A 159 3.22 -6.59 -13.30
N LYS A 160 3.99 -6.69 -14.38
CA LYS A 160 4.47 -5.48 -15.04
C LYS A 160 3.30 -4.73 -15.66
N LEU A 161 3.26 -3.41 -15.49
CA LEU A 161 2.19 -2.57 -16.03
C LEU A 161 2.03 -2.72 -17.54
N GLU A 162 3.14 -2.89 -18.27
CA GLU A 162 3.15 -3.10 -19.73
C GLU A 162 2.43 -4.38 -20.19
N ASN A 163 2.31 -5.39 -19.31
CA ASN A 163 1.69 -6.69 -19.59
C ASN A 163 0.43 -6.90 -18.74
N TYR A 164 -0.11 -5.83 -18.18
CA TYR A 164 -1.26 -5.92 -17.30
C TYR A 164 -2.49 -6.47 -18.06
N ASP A 165 -3.12 -7.48 -17.47
CA ASP A 165 -4.39 -8.05 -17.91
C ASP A 165 -5.32 -8.24 -16.71
N LEU A 166 -6.53 -7.68 -16.82
CA LEU A 166 -7.56 -7.77 -15.79
C LEU A 166 -8.01 -9.23 -15.57
N SER A 167 -7.93 -10.11 -16.57
CA SER A 167 -8.48 -11.47 -16.46
C SER A 167 -7.87 -12.26 -15.30
N THR A 168 -6.55 -12.13 -15.09
CA THR A 168 -5.85 -12.88 -14.05
C THR A 168 -6.11 -12.29 -12.67
N ILE A 169 -6.17 -10.96 -12.58
CA ILE A 169 -6.54 -10.26 -11.34
C ILE A 169 -7.97 -10.57 -10.95
N ARG A 170 -8.88 -10.63 -11.93
CA ARG A 170 -10.25 -11.05 -11.72
C ARG A 170 -10.28 -12.44 -11.07
N SER A 171 -9.55 -13.42 -11.61
CA SER A 171 -9.46 -14.76 -11.00
C SER A 171 -8.98 -14.68 -9.55
N LEU A 172 -7.88 -13.96 -9.29
CA LEU A 172 -7.33 -13.81 -7.93
C LEU A 172 -8.33 -13.18 -6.94
N VAL A 173 -9.08 -12.18 -7.38
CA VAL A 173 -10.11 -11.53 -6.56
C VAL A 173 -11.24 -12.52 -6.25
N TYR A 174 -11.74 -13.25 -7.25
CA TYR A 174 -12.80 -14.24 -7.05
C TYR A 174 -12.34 -15.39 -6.14
N ASP A 175 -11.14 -15.92 -6.34
CA ASP A 175 -10.58 -17.00 -5.52
C ASP A 175 -10.44 -16.56 -4.05
N TYR A 176 -9.97 -15.33 -3.83
CA TYR A 176 -9.92 -14.71 -2.51
C TYR A 176 -11.32 -14.60 -1.89
N LEU A 177 -12.29 -14.03 -2.62
CA LEU A 177 -13.64 -13.82 -2.12
C LEU A 177 -14.32 -15.14 -1.73
N ILE A 178 -14.22 -16.16 -2.58
CA ILE A 178 -14.78 -17.49 -2.31
C ILE A 178 -14.16 -18.09 -1.05
N ALA A 179 -12.83 -18.03 -0.93
CA ALA A 179 -12.13 -18.56 0.23
C ALA A 179 -12.52 -17.83 1.53
N GLU A 180 -12.61 -16.49 1.48
CA GLU A 180 -12.95 -15.69 2.64
C GLU A 180 -14.42 -15.87 3.05
N LEU A 181 -15.34 -15.97 2.09
CA LEU A 181 -16.74 -16.29 2.37
C LEU A 181 -16.89 -17.67 2.99
N ALA A 182 -16.19 -18.70 2.49
CA ALA A 182 -16.21 -20.03 3.07
C ALA A 182 -15.65 -20.06 4.50
N TYR A 183 -14.61 -19.27 4.78
CA TYR A 183 -14.11 -19.09 6.14
C TYR A 183 -15.17 -18.44 7.03
N LYS A 184 -15.81 -17.36 6.57
CA LYS A 184 -16.84 -16.67 7.34
C LYS A 184 -18.05 -17.57 7.57
N GLU A 185 -18.52 -18.33 6.59
CA GLU A 185 -19.61 -19.31 6.74
C GLU A 185 -19.31 -20.33 7.83
N LYS A 186 -18.09 -20.88 7.89
CA LYS A 186 -17.70 -21.88 8.87
C LYS A 186 -17.55 -21.35 10.30
N ASN A 187 -17.13 -20.09 10.43
CA ASN A 187 -16.73 -19.52 11.73
C ASN A 187 -17.72 -18.49 12.28
N TYR A 188 -18.66 -18.01 11.47
CA TYR A 188 -19.71 -17.11 11.91
C TYR A 188 -20.74 -17.86 12.74
N LYS A 189 -21.03 -17.33 13.92
CA LYS A 189 -22.13 -17.77 14.78
C LYS A 189 -22.96 -16.55 15.10
N VAL A 190 -24.25 -16.60 14.79
CA VAL A 190 -25.21 -15.63 15.32
C VAL A 190 -25.38 -15.97 16.79
N SER A 191 -25.01 -15.05 17.68
CA SER A 191 -25.35 -15.15 19.09
C SER A 191 -26.88 -15.12 19.18
N ASP A 192 -27.50 -16.16 19.73
CA ASP A 192 -28.91 -16.07 20.07
C ASP A 192 -29.03 -15.02 21.19
N PRO A 193 -29.78 -13.91 21.00
CA PRO A 193 -30.01 -12.95 22.08
C PRO A 193 -30.70 -13.56 23.31
N TYR A 194 -31.23 -14.79 23.18
CA TYR A 194 -31.83 -15.59 24.25
C TYR A 194 -30.92 -16.72 24.77
N ASP A 195 -29.69 -16.91 24.25
CA ASP A 195 -28.70 -17.85 24.80
C ASP A 195 -28.04 -17.36 26.12
N ASN A 196 -28.59 -16.29 26.73
CA ASN A 196 -28.31 -15.90 28.11
C ASN A 196 -29.34 -16.45 29.12
N ASP A 197 -30.14 -17.44 28.73
CA ASP A 197 -31.00 -18.20 29.65
C ASP A 197 -30.33 -19.52 30.11
N ASP A 198 -29.11 -19.41 30.65
CA ASP A 198 -28.71 -20.26 31.79
C ASP A 198 -29.02 -19.39 33.04
N LEU A 199 -30.21 -19.46 33.64
CA LEU A 199 -30.70 -20.53 34.51
C LEU A 199 -29.59 -21.05 35.46
N ASP A 200 -29.63 -20.47 36.67
CA ASP A 200 -29.02 -20.86 37.97
C ASP A 200 -27.51 -20.67 38.20
#